data_AF-A0A960WGP1-F1
#
_entry.id   AF-A0A960WGP1-F1
#
_cell.length_a   1.000
_cell.length_b   1.000
_cell.length_c   1.000
_cell.angle_alpha   90.00
_cell.angle_beta   90.00
_cell.angle_gamma   90.00
#
_symmetry.space_group_name_H-M   'P 1'
#
loop_
_entity.id
_entity.type
_entity.pdbx_description
1 polymer ?
#
loop_
_entity_poly.entity_id
_entity_poly.type
_entity_poly.pdbx_seq_one_letter_code
_entity_poly.pdbx_strand_id
1 'polypeptide(L)'
;MAQKRIIFGLLAFILFFSMVLIYFLHSNGVINASEYLPFLKAQNPERIEDKDYPTEIEKLSFQKWEERLLEQEEKLAAKAAELETSGSDLEKKISEVEELKKGIQAERRKLALLTKDWEDRQKKVRDLADKVRNMPPEKAVEMMQNWRDFDIIDVMRQMDKDAETEGNTSIVPYLLTLFTPERRAEITRKMLLPPLEQNRDADESELPND
;
A
#
# COMPACT_ATOMS: atom_id res chain seq x y z
N MET A 1 44.27 -39.64 -82.91
CA MET A 1 44.25 -40.26 -81.56
C MET A 1 43.74 -39.36 -80.44
N ALA A 2 43.74 -38.03 -80.57
CA ALA A 2 43.27 -37.10 -79.52
C ALA A 2 41.75 -37.14 -79.26
N GLN A 3 40.90 -37.27 -80.29
CA GLN A 3 39.44 -37.32 -80.13
C GLN A 3 38.95 -38.50 -79.29
N LYS A 4 39.52 -39.71 -79.44
CA LYS A 4 39.14 -40.88 -78.65
C LYS A 4 39.45 -40.71 -77.15
N ARG A 5 40.51 -39.98 -76.81
CA ARG A 5 40.88 -39.67 -75.41
C ARG A 5 39.93 -38.66 -74.78
N ILE A 6 39.48 -37.66 -75.56
CA ILE A 6 38.49 -36.67 -75.10
C ILE A 6 37.12 -37.34 -74.89
N ILE A 7 36.70 -38.22 -75.82
CA ILE A 7 35.45 -38.98 -75.68
C ILE A 7 35.51 -39.91 -74.48
N PHE A 8 36.63 -40.61 -74.24
CA PHE A 8 36.81 -41.44 -73.05
C PHE A 8 36.80 -40.62 -71.75
N GLY A 9 37.45 -39.45 -71.76
CA GLY A 9 37.44 -38.54 -70.61
C GLY A 9 36.04 -38.00 -70.31
N LEU A 10 35.26 -37.68 -71.35
CA LEU A 10 33.90 -37.18 -71.21
C LEU A 10 32.94 -38.28 -70.74
N LEU A 11 33.12 -39.51 -71.22
CA LEU A 11 32.35 -40.68 -70.76
C LEU A 11 32.67 -41.02 -69.30
N ALA A 12 33.95 -40.98 -68.90
CA ALA A 12 34.35 -41.16 -67.50
C ALA A 12 33.78 -40.05 -66.60
N PHE A 13 33.77 -38.80 -67.08
CA PHE A 13 33.20 -37.67 -66.35
C PHE A 13 31.70 -37.81 -66.15
N ILE A 14 30.94 -38.22 -67.17
CA ILE A 14 29.49 -38.49 -67.06
C ILE A 14 29.23 -39.63 -66.07
N LEU A 15 30.03 -40.69 -66.10
CA LEU A 15 29.87 -41.83 -65.20
C LEU A 15 30.15 -41.43 -63.74
N PHE A 16 31.18 -40.61 -63.51
CA PHE A 16 31.49 -40.06 -62.19
C PHE A 16 30.38 -39.12 -61.70
N PHE A 17 29.89 -38.23 -62.55
CA PHE A 17 28.82 -37.28 -62.19
C PHE A 17 27.50 -38.00 -61.90
N SER A 18 27.19 -39.05 -62.67
CA SER A 18 26.06 -39.95 -62.42
C SER A 18 26.17 -40.62 -61.04
N MET A 19 27.35 -41.14 -60.69
CA MET A 19 27.58 -41.78 -59.40
C MET A 19 27.43 -40.81 -58.21
N VAL A 20 27.95 -39.59 -58.35
CA VAL A 20 27.82 -38.53 -57.33
C VAL A 20 26.36 -38.06 -57.21
N LEU A 21 25.64 -37.94 -58.32
CA LEU A 21 24.23 -37.56 -58.32
C LEU A 21 23.39 -38.61 -57.60
N ILE A 22 23.59 -39.89 -57.88
CA ILE A 22 22.91 -41.00 -57.18
C ILE A 22 23.22 -40.97 -55.68
N TYR A 23 24.47 -40.73 -55.29
CA TYR A 23 24.86 -40.61 -53.88
C TYR A 23 24.16 -39.43 -53.19
N PHE A 24 24.08 -38.28 -53.86
CA PHE A 24 23.42 -37.09 -53.33
C PHE A 24 21.91 -37.28 -53.18
N LEU A 25 21.25 -37.94 -54.14
CA LEU A 25 19.83 -38.28 -54.05
C LEU A 25 19.55 -39.31 -52.94
N HIS A 26 20.46 -40.27 -52.72
CA HIS A 26 20.34 -41.23 -51.61
C HIS A 26 20.48 -40.54 -50.25
N SER A 27 21.46 -39.64 -50.09
CA SER A 27 21.68 -38.92 -48.83
C SER A 27 20.53 -37.97 -48.45
N ASN A 28 19.79 -37.45 -49.45
CA ASN A 28 18.61 -36.60 -49.21
C ASN A 28 17.30 -37.37 -49.07
N GLY A 29 17.32 -38.72 -49.16
CA GLY A 29 16.15 -39.57 -48.89
C GLY A 29 15.04 -39.53 -49.96
N VAL A 30 15.31 -39.00 -51.16
CA VAL A 30 14.31 -38.85 -52.24
C VAL A 30 14.15 -40.14 -53.06
N ILE A 31 15.20 -40.97 -53.15
CA ILE A 31 15.19 -42.25 -53.91
C ILE A 31 15.94 -43.34 -53.13
N ASN A 32 15.31 -44.51 -52.96
CA ASN A 32 15.94 -45.71 -52.42
C ASN A 32 16.78 -46.41 -53.51
N ALA A 33 18.07 -46.08 -53.59
CA ALA A 33 19.01 -46.73 -54.51
C ALA A 33 19.13 -48.27 -54.32
N SER A 34 18.64 -48.79 -53.20
CA SER A 34 18.53 -50.21 -52.87
C SER A 34 17.49 -50.98 -53.69
N GLU A 35 16.60 -50.31 -54.41
CA GLU A 35 15.56 -50.94 -55.23
C GLU A 35 16.06 -51.33 -56.63
N TYR A 36 17.07 -50.63 -57.15
CA TYR A 36 17.61 -50.84 -58.50
C TYR A 36 18.94 -51.63 -58.53
N LEU A 37 19.66 -51.69 -57.41
CA LEU A 37 20.96 -52.37 -57.32
C LEU A 37 20.96 -53.44 -56.21
N PRO A 38 20.68 -54.72 -56.55
CA PRO A 38 20.47 -55.78 -55.56
C PRO A 38 21.70 -56.14 -54.72
N PHE A 39 22.91 -55.69 -55.09
CA PHE A 39 24.13 -55.93 -54.31
C PHE A 39 24.38 -54.90 -53.19
N LEU A 40 23.73 -53.73 -53.25
CA LEU A 40 23.77 -52.71 -52.20
C LEU A 40 22.72 -52.95 -51.11
N LYS A 41 21.89 -53.98 -51.28
CA LYS A 41 20.90 -54.41 -50.30
C LYS A 41 21.67 -55.01 -49.11
N ALA A 42 22.07 -54.16 -48.18
CA ALA A 42 22.53 -54.59 -46.87
C ALA A 42 21.46 -55.54 -46.34
N GLN A 43 21.85 -56.79 -46.12
CA GLN A 43 21.02 -57.83 -45.53
C GLN A 43 20.86 -57.51 -44.05
N ASN A 44 20.25 -56.37 -43.75
CA ASN A 44 19.78 -56.01 -42.43
C ASN A 44 18.42 -56.70 -42.32
N PRO A 45 18.20 -57.61 -41.36
CA PRO A 45 16.86 -58.15 -41.16
C PRO A 45 15.94 -56.95 -40.95
N GLU A 46 14.91 -56.82 -41.79
CA GLU A 46 13.85 -55.85 -41.59
C GLU A 46 13.38 -56.03 -40.15
N ARG A 47 13.69 -55.03 -39.31
CA ARG A 47 13.15 -54.93 -37.97
C ARG A 47 11.65 -54.81 -38.19
N ILE A 48 10.94 -55.91 -37.98
CA ILE A 48 9.49 -55.92 -37.92
C ILE A 48 9.16 -54.98 -36.76
N GLU A 49 8.84 -53.72 -37.08
CA GLU A 49 8.16 -52.85 -36.15
C GLU A 49 6.77 -53.45 -35.98
N ASP A 50 6.62 -54.25 -34.92
CA ASP A 50 5.32 -54.59 -34.37
C ASP A 50 4.69 -53.26 -33.92
N LYS A 51 3.97 -52.60 -34.85
CA LYS A 51 3.29 -51.32 -34.61
C LYS A 51 2.26 -51.38 -33.48
N ASP A 52 1.90 -52.59 -33.05
CA ASP A 52 0.82 -52.84 -32.10
C ASP A 52 1.31 -53.00 -30.64
N TYR A 53 2.62 -53.09 -30.39
CA TYR A 53 3.16 -53.20 -29.03
C TYR A 53 4.25 -52.17 -28.77
N PRO A 54 4.05 -51.24 -27.81
CA PRO A 54 5.05 -50.23 -27.52
C PRO A 54 6.33 -50.90 -27.04
N THR A 55 7.44 -50.46 -27.62
CA THR A 55 8.79 -50.94 -27.27
C THR A 55 9.03 -50.67 -25.77
N GLU A 56 9.81 -51.48 -25.08
CA GLU A 56 10.11 -51.26 -23.65
C GLU A 56 10.63 -49.84 -23.36
N ILE A 57 11.36 -49.25 -24.32
CA ILE A 57 11.84 -47.86 -24.30
C ILE A 57 10.69 -46.85 -24.34
N GLU A 58 9.62 -47.13 -25.08
CA GLU A 58 8.43 -46.26 -25.18
C GLU A 58 7.56 -46.34 -23.93
N LYS A 59 7.46 -47.52 -23.30
CA LYS A 59 6.79 -47.66 -21.99
C LYS A 59 7.54 -46.87 -20.90
N LEU A 60 8.87 -46.94 -20.90
CA LEU A 60 9.71 -46.18 -19.97
C LEU A 60 9.64 -44.67 -20.23
N SER A 61 9.54 -44.24 -21.49
CA SER A 61 9.37 -42.82 -21.79
C SER A 61 7.99 -42.34 -21.35
N PHE A 62 6.93 -43.12 -21.60
CA PHE A 62 5.57 -42.81 -21.17
C PHE A 62 5.47 -42.66 -19.65
N GLN A 63 6.06 -43.58 -18.88
CA GLN A 63 6.13 -43.48 -17.41
C GLN A 63 6.86 -42.21 -16.96
N LYS A 64 7.99 -41.85 -17.58
CA LYS A 64 8.70 -40.60 -17.28
C LYS A 64 7.88 -39.36 -17.62
N TRP A 65 7.02 -39.42 -18.63
CA TRP A 65 6.10 -38.32 -18.97
C TRP A 65 5.01 -38.19 -17.92
N GLU A 66 4.44 -39.30 -17.47
CA GLU A 66 3.41 -39.33 -16.43
C GLU A 66 3.96 -38.81 -15.09
N GLU A 67 5.17 -39.24 -14.69
CA GLU A 67 5.86 -38.73 -13.50
C GLU A 67 6.10 -37.21 -13.56
N ARG A 68 6.53 -36.68 -14.72
CA ARG A 68 6.71 -35.22 -14.91
C ARG A 68 5.39 -34.47 -14.85
N LEU A 69 4.33 -35.06 -15.38
CA LEU A 69 3.00 -34.46 -15.40
C LEU A 69 2.45 -34.37 -13.98
N LEU A 70 2.59 -35.45 -13.20
CA LEU A 70 2.27 -35.47 -11.78
C LEU A 70 3.09 -34.44 -10.99
N GLU A 71 4.41 -34.37 -11.21
CA GLU A 71 5.27 -33.38 -10.55
C GLU A 71 4.86 -31.92 -10.90
N GLN A 72 4.42 -31.68 -12.14
CA GLN A 72 3.91 -30.37 -12.56
C GLN A 72 2.57 -30.05 -11.91
N GLU A 73 1.65 -31.01 -11.82
CA GLU A 73 0.36 -30.85 -11.14
C GLU A 73 0.55 -30.56 -9.66
N GLU A 74 1.44 -31.28 -8.97
CA GLU A 74 1.77 -31.01 -7.57
C GLU A 74 2.38 -29.61 -7.38
N LYS A 75 3.29 -29.19 -8.26
CA LYS A 75 3.86 -27.83 -8.22
C LYS A 75 2.80 -26.74 -8.49
N LEU A 76 1.85 -27.01 -9.40
CA LEU A 76 0.75 -26.08 -9.67
C LEU A 76 -0.21 -26.02 -8.49
N ALA A 77 -0.55 -27.15 -7.88
CA ALA A 77 -1.38 -27.22 -6.69
C ALA A 77 -0.73 -26.49 -5.51
N ALA A 78 0.58 -26.69 -5.27
CA ALA A 78 1.33 -26.00 -4.25
C ALA A 78 1.34 -24.47 -4.47
N LYS A 79 1.56 -24.02 -5.71
CA LYS A 79 1.49 -22.59 -6.06
C LYS A 79 0.10 -22.01 -5.93
N ALA A 80 -0.94 -22.76 -6.30
CA ALA A 80 -2.32 -22.33 -6.15
C ALA A 80 -2.69 -22.15 -4.67
N ALA A 81 -2.29 -23.10 -3.81
CA ALA A 81 -2.47 -23.00 -2.37
C ALA A 81 -1.70 -21.81 -1.77
N GLU A 82 -0.44 -21.59 -2.18
CA GLU A 82 0.36 -20.44 -1.74
C GLU A 82 -0.29 -19.10 -2.16
N LEU A 83 -0.79 -19.01 -3.40
CA LEU A 83 -1.51 -17.84 -3.89
C LEU A 83 -2.82 -17.60 -3.14
N GLU A 84 -3.56 -18.65 -2.81
CA GLU A 84 -4.79 -18.55 -2.02
C GLU A 84 -4.49 -18.05 -0.60
N THR A 85 -3.47 -18.61 0.07
CA THR A 85 -3.05 -18.13 1.40
C THR A 85 -2.58 -16.68 1.36
N SER A 86 -1.78 -16.32 0.34
CA SER A 86 -1.30 -14.95 0.15
C SER A 86 -2.46 -13.99 -0.15
N GLY A 87 -3.45 -14.42 -0.92
CA GLY A 87 -4.67 -13.67 -1.21
C GLY A 87 -5.49 -13.42 0.05
N SER A 88 -5.71 -14.45 0.86
CA SER A 88 -6.42 -14.32 2.15
C SER A 88 -5.70 -13.39 3.12
N ASP A 89 -4.38 -13.49 3.21
CA ASP A 89 -3.58 -12.62 4.09
C ASP A 89 -3.55 -11.16 3.60
N LEU A 90 -3.54 -10.95 2.28
CA LEU A 90 -3.68 -9.61 1.71
C LEU A 90 -5.07 -9.03 1.99
N GLU A 91 -6.13 -9.82 1.87
CA GLU A 91 -7.49 -9.37 2.17
C GLU A 91 -7.65 -8.98 3.65
N LYS A 92 -7.11 -9.78 4.57
CA LYS A 92 -7.05 -9.43 6.00
C LYS A 92 -6.31 -8.10 6.21
N LYS A 93 -5.11 -7.95 5.64
CA LYS A 93 -4.34 -6.70 5.75
C LYS A 93 -5.07 -5.49 5.18
N ILE A 94 -5.76 -5.66 4.06
CA ILE A 94 -6.59 -4.59 3.46
C ILE A 94 -7.70 -4.20 4.43
N SER A 95 -8.41 -5.19 5.00
CA SER A 95 -9.48 -4.93 5.98
C SER A 95 -8.97 -4.21 7.24
N GLU A 96 -7.82 -4.64 7.80
CA GLU A 96 -7.18 -4.01 8.95
C GLU A 96 -6.78 -2.55 8.64
N VAL A 97 -6.18 -2.31 7.48
CA VAL A 97 -5.80 -0.96 7.05
C VAL A 97 -7.04 -0.07 6.85
N GLU A 98 -8.14 -0.61 6.33
CA GLU A 98 -9.39 0.13 6.20
C GLU A 98 -10.01 0.49 7.55
N GLU A 99 -10.00 -0.43 8.52
CA GLU A 99 -10.47 -0.17 9.88
C GLU A 99 -9.61 0.88 10.59
N LEU A 100 -8.28 0.76 10.51
CA LEU A 100 -7.34 1.75 11.04
C LEU A 100 -7.57 3.12 10.40
N LYS A 101 -7.76 3.16 9.07
CA LYS A 101 -8.04 4.40 8.35
C LYS A 101 -9.35 5.03 8.81
N LYS A 102 -10.41 4.25 9.03
CA LYS A 102 -11.68 4.74 9.58
C LYS A 102 -11.50 5.28 11.00
N GLY A 103 -10.74 4.59 11.85
CA GLY A 103 -10.40 5.03 13.20
C GLY A 103 -9.67 6.38 13.20
N ILE A 104 -8.60 6.49 12.41
CA ILE A 104 -7.82 7.73 12.26
C ILE A 104 -8.70 8.87 11.70
N GLN A 105 -9.59 8.59 10.75
CA GLN A 105 -10.49 9.62 10.23
C GLN A 105 -11.49 10.10 11.27
N ALA A 106 -12.04 9.21 12.09
CA ALA A 106 -12.94 9.59 13.17
C ALA A 106 -12.23 10.45 14.22
N GLU A 107 -11.02 10.06 14.62
CA GLU A 107 -10.21 10.82 15.57
C GLU A 107 -9.80 12.18 15.01
N ARG A 108 -9.38 12.25 13.73
CA ARG A 108 -9.11 13.52 13.06
C ARG A 108 -10.31 14.45 13.02
N ARG A 109 -11.51 13.92 12.80
CA ARG A 109 -12.75 14.73 12.84
C ARG A 109 -13.02 15.27 14.24
N LYS A 110 -12.85 14.44 15.28
CA LYS A 110 -13.01 14.88 16.68
C LYS A 110 -12.00 15.96 17.03
N LEU A 111 -10.72 15.76 16.70
CA LEU A 111 -9.69 16.76 16.92
C LEU A 111 -9.98 18.06 16.16
N ALA A 112 -10.40 17.97 14.89
CA ALA A 112 -10.75 19.15 14.11
C ALA A 112 -11.93 19.95 14.71
N LEU A 113 -12.92 19.27 15.28
CA LEU A 113 -14.02 19.93 16.01
C LEU A 113 -13.51 20.58 17.29
N LEU A 114 -12.73 19.87 18.09
CA LEU A 114 -12.13 20.42 19.32
C LEU A 114 -11.22 21.62 19.05
N THR A 115 -10.40 21.58 17.99
CA THR A 115 -9.57 22.73 17.61
C THR A 115 -10.41 23.91 17.18
N LYS A 116 -11.48 23.67 16.42
CA LYS A 116 -12.38 24.74 15.99
C LYS A 116 -13.11 25.36 17.17
N ASP A 117 -13.65 24.55 18.07
CA ASP A 117 -14.35 25.03 19.26
C ASP A 117 -13.40 25.81 20.18
N TRP A 118 -12.15 25.36 20.30
CA TRP A 118 -11.11 26.09 21.02
C TRP A 118 -10.77 27.42 20.36
N GLU A 119 -10.59 27.46 19.03
CA GLU A 119 -10.34 28.71 18.28
C GLU A 119 -11.51 29.69 18.41
N ASP A 120 -12.75 29.22 18.28
CA ASP A 120 -13.97 30.02 18.44
C ASP A 120 -14.08 30.57 19.87
N ARG A 121 -13.76 29.76 20.88
CA ARG A 121 -13.71 30.22 22.28
C ARG A 121 -12.62 31.28 22.48
N GLN A 122 -11.41 31.06 21.97
CA GLN A 122 -10.32 32.03 22.05
C GLN A 122 -10.68 33.36 21.39
N LYS A 123 -11.34 33.32 20.23
CA LYS A 123 -11.82 34.54 19.56
C LYS A 123 -12.84 35.29 20.41
N LYS A 124 -13.83 34.59 20.97
CA LYS A 124 -14.83 35.21 21.87
C LYS A 124 -14.17 35.83 23.11
N VAL A 125 -13.20 35.16 23.71
CA VAL A 125 -12.46 35.67 24.87
C VAL A 125 -11.70 36.94 24.51
N ARG A 126 -11.01 36.99 23.35
CA ARG A 126 -10.34 38.19 22.86
C ARG A 126 -11.31 39.35 22.64
N ASP A 127 -12.42 39.09 21.95
CA ASP A 127 -13.45 40.11 21.70
C ASP A 127 -14.03 40.66 23.01
N LEU A 128 -14.20 39.82 24.04
CA LEU A 128 -14.65 40.24 25.36
C LEU A 128 -13.57 41.03 26.11
N ALA A 129 -12.31 40.58 26.08
CA ALA A 129 -11.17 41.29 26.67
C ALA A 129 -11.04 42.71 26.09
N ASP A 130 -11.14 42.86 24.77
CA ASP A 130 -11.12 44.16 24.10
C ASP A 130 -12.30 45.05 24.53
N LYS A 131 -13.50 44.49 24.66
CA LYS A 131 -14.67 45.25 25.14
C LYS A 131 -14.51 45.70 26.58
N VAL A 132 -14.03 44.82 27.46
CA VAL A 132 -13.80 45.10 28.89
C VAL A 132 -12.73 46.17 29.04
N ARG A 133 -11.63 46.07 28.30
CA ARG A 133 -10.52 47.04 28.30
C ARG A 133 -10.96 48.45 27.90
N ASN A 134 -11.87 48.55 26.93
CA ASN A 134 -12.38 49.84 26.44
C ASN A 134 -13.58 50.38 27.24
N MET A 135 -14.01 49.68 28.30
CA MET A 135 -15.12 50.07 29.16
C MET A 135 -14.59 50.73 30.45
N PRO A 136 -15.34 51.67 31.07
CA PRO A 136 -15.01 52.15 32.40
C PRO A 136 -14.90 50.99 33.42
N PRO A 137 -13.89 50.97 34.30
CA PRO A 137 -13.60 49.84 35.19
C PRO A 137 -14.77 49.38 36.06
N GLU A 138 -15.58 50.30 36.57
CA GLU A 138 -16.75 50.01 37.41
C GLU A 138 -17.83 49.26 36.64
N LYS A 139 -18.11 49.69 35.40
CA LYS A 139 -19.09 49.03 34.51
C LYS A 139 -18.59 47.68 34.01
N ALA A 140 -17.29 47.55 33.76
CA ALA A 140 -16.67 46.29 33.40
C ALA A 140 -16.89 45.24 34.49
N VAL A 141 -16.70 45.61 35.76
CA VAL A 141 -16.92 44.72 36.91
C VAL A 141 -18.40 44.38 37.09
N GLU A 142 -19.30 45.36 36.93
CA GLU A 142 -20.75 45.14 36.95
C GLU A 142 -21.18 44.11 35.89
N MET A 143 -20.65 44.21 34.66
CA MET A 143 -20.91 43.24 33.61
C MET A 143 -20.41 41.84 33.96
N MET A 144 -19.22 41.75 34.56
CA MET A 144 -18.59 40.48 34.95
C MET A 144 -19.23 39.84 36.18
N GLN A 145 -20.02 40.56 36.98
CA GLN A 145 -20.70 39.99 38.17
C GLN A 145 -21.63 38.81 37.83
N ASN A 146 -22.17 38.74 36.61
CA ASN A 146 -23.04 37.63 36.22
C ASN A 146 -22.28 36.52 35.46
N TRP A 147 -20.96 36.63 35.30
CA TRP A 147 -20.16 35.63 34.59
C TRP A 147 -19.67 34.54 35.53
N ARG A 148 -19.38 33.36 34.97
CA ARG A 148 -18.71 32.30 35.72
C ARG A 148 -17.26 32.72 35.99
N ASP A 149 -16.72 32.35 37.15
CA ASP A 149 -15.37 32.77 37.54
C ASP A 149 -14.31 32.42 36.49
N PHE A 150 -14.45 31.27 35.84
CA PHE A 150 -13.55 30.81 34.80
C PHE A 150 -13.59 31.67 33.54
N ASP A 151 -14.76 32.19 33.14
CA ASP A 151 -14.87 33.09 31.99
C ASP A 151 -14.21 34.44 32.31
N ILE A 152 -14.36 34.93 33.55
CA ILE A 152 -13.71 36.14 34.05
C ILE A 152 -12.19 35.97 34.01
N ILE A 153 -11.68 34.82 34.49
CA ILE A 153 -10.25 34.51 34.52
C ILE A 153 -9.67 34.44 33.11
N ASP A 154 -10.36 33.79 32.17
CA ASP A 154 -9.89 33.70 30.77
C ASP A 154 -9.78 35.08 30.13
N VAL A 155 -10.78 35.94 30.34
CA VAL A 155 -10.78 37.31 29.84
C VAL A 155 -9.68 38.14 30.51
N MET A 156 -9.51 38.05 31.82
CA MET A 156 -8.45 38.75 32.56
C MET A 156 -7.05 38.32 32.10
N ARG A 157 -6.81 37.01 31.94
CA ARG A 157 -5.53 36.49 31.41
C ARG A 157 -5.25 36.99 29.99
N GLN A 158 -6.28 37.05 29.14
CA GLN A 158 -6.15 37.60 27.80
C GLN A 158 -5.82 39.10 27.83
N MET A 159 -6.47 39.87 28.71
CA MET A 159 -6.15 41.29 28.91
C MET A 159 -4.73 41.53 29.41
N ASP A 160 -4.24 40.72 30.35
CA ASP A 160 -2.86 40.77 30.83
C ASP A 160 -1.87 40.54 29.69
N LYS A 161 -2.14 39.51 28.88
CA LYS A 161 -1.33 39.17 27.70
C LYS A 161 -1.33 40.29 26.67
N ASP A 162 -2.49 40.88 26.39
CA ASP A 162 -2.62 41.97 25.42
C ASP A 162 -1.86 43.22 25.92
N ALA A 163 -1.99 43.56 27.21
CA ALA A 163 -1.23 44.65 27.82
C ALA A 163 0.29 44.40 27.75
N GLU A 164 0.75 43.19 28.03
CA GLU A 164 2.16 42.80 27.91
C GLU A 164 2.66 42.93 26.47
N THR A 165 1.88 42.46 25.48
CA THR A 165 2.25 42.57 24.06
C THR A 165 2.31 44.01 23.56
N GLU A 166 1.51 44.90 24.13
CA GLU A 166 1.49 46.33 23.81
C GLU A 166 2.51 47.14 24.62
N GLY A 167 3.18 46.52 25.60
CA GLY A 167 4.10 47.20 26.52
C GLY A 167 3.40 48.11 27.55
N ASN A 168 2.10 47.91 27.77
CA ASN A 168 1.29 48.66 28.72
C ASN A 168 1.21 47.93 30.06
N THR A 169 0.95 48.68 31.15
CA THR A 169 0.63 48.06 32.44
C THR A 169 -0.77 47.49 32.42
N SER A 170 -0.96 46.27 32.94
CA SER A 170 -2.28 45.66 33.02
C SER A 170 -3.21 46.41 34.00
N ILE A 171 -4.47 46.57 33.59
CA ILE A 171 -5.56 47.10 34.42
C ILE A 171 -6.24 46.02 35.27
N VAL A 172 -5.95 44.73 35.02
CA VAL A 172 -6.55 43.59 35.73
C VAL A 172 -6.39 43.68 37.26
N PRO A 173 -5.20 44.04 37.82
CA PRO A 173 -5.06 44.18 39.27
C PRO A 173 -6.02 45.21 39.86
N TYR A 174 -6.27 46.31 39.14
CA TYR A 174 -7.22 47.33 39.55
C TYR A 174 -8.67 46.81 39.49
N LEU A 175 -9.04 46.15 38.39
CA LEU A 175 -10.37 45.54 38.25
C LEU A 175 -10.67 44.54 39.37
N LEU A 176 -9.69 43.74 39.78
CA LEU A 176 -9.83 42.81 40.89
C LEU A 176 -10.17 43.51 42.21
N THR A 177 -9.68 44.72 42.44
CA THR A 177 -9.98 45.47 43.67
C THR A 177 -11.43 45.94 43.78
N LEU A 178 -12.13 46.04 42.64
CA LEU A 178 -13.52 46.49 42.54
C LEU A 178 -14.53 45.36 42.79
N PHE A 179 -14.11 44.09 42.79
CA PHE A 179 -14.95 42.96 43.16
C PHE A 179 -15.15 42.88 44.69
N THR A 180 -16.21 42.19 45.12
CA THR A 180 -16.40 41.87 46.55
C THR A 180 -15.21 41.05 47.08
N PRO A 181 -14.84 41.19 48.36
CA PRO A 181 -13.68 40.50 48.92
C PRO A 181 -13.70 38.98 48.73
N GLU A 182 -14.87 38.37 48.90
CA GLU A 182 -15.10 36.93 48.75
C GLU A 182 -14.85 36.50 47.31
N ARG A 183 -15.47 37.20 46.35
CA ARG A 183 -15.38 36.84 44.93
C ARG A 183 -13.99 37.08 44.36
N ARG A 184 -13.32 38.16 44.77
CA ARG A 184 -11.92 38.40 44.43
C ARG A 184 -11.05 37.23 44.90
N ALA A 185 -11.22 36.78 46.15
CA ALA A 185 -10.43 35.67 46.68
C ALA A 185 -10.65 34.37 45.89
N GLU A 186 -11.89 34.07 45.50
CA GLU A 186 -12.22 32.90 44.68
C GLU A 186 -11.61 32.98 43.27
N ILE A 187 -11.75 34.13 42.60
CA ILE A 187 -11.17 34.37 41.27
C ILE A 187 -9.64 34.24 41.35
N THR A 188 -8.98 34.89 42.30
CA THR A 188 -7.53 34.81 42.45
C THR A 188 -7.06 33.39 42.78
N ARG A 189 -7.78 32.65 43.63
CA ARG A 189 -7.47 31.23 43.92
C ARG A 189 -7.55 30.38 42.65
N LYS A 190 -8.63 30.52 41.88
CA LYS A 190 -8.83 29.77 40.62
C LYS A 190 -7.86 30.19 39.52
N MET A 191 -7.40 31.44 39.52
CA MET A 191 -6.42 31.94 38.57
C MET A 191 -5.03 31.28 38.72
N LEU A 192 -4.72 30.70 39.88
CA LEU A 192 -3.51 29.90 40.11
C LEU A 192 -3.59 28.50 39.50
N LEU A 193 -4.79 28.01 39.15
CA LEU A 193 -4.97 26.69 38.58
C LEU A 193 -4.55 26.66 37.10
N PRO A 194 -3.94 25.56 36.63
CA PRO A 194 -3.60 25.41 35.24
C PRO A 194 -4.88 25.41 34.36
N PRO A 195 -4.83 25.96 33.13
CA PRO A 195 -5.99 26.03 32.22
C PRO A 195 -6.65 24.68 31.89
N LEU A 196 -5.97 23.55 32.15
CA LEU A 196 -6.47 22.20 31.88
C LEU A 196 -7.48 21.70 32.92
N GLU A 197 -7.35 22.13 34.19
CA GLU A 197 -8.30 21.74 35.24
C GLU A 197 -9.63 22.51 35.12
N GLN A 198 -9.57 23.70 34.52
CA GLN A 198 -10.71 24.57 34.26
C GLN A 198 -11.75 23.97 33.29
N ASN A 199 -11.35 23.05 32.40
CA ASN A 199 -12.28 22.33 31.53
C ASN A 199 -12.85 21.06 32.19
N ARG A 200 -12.16 20.46 33.17
CA ARG A 200 -12.69 19.29 33.91
C ARG A 200 -13.93 19.66 34.73
N ASP A 201 -13.93 20.81 35.37
CA ASP A 201 -15.09 21.28 36.14
C ASP A 201 -16.31 21.61 35.24
N ALA A 202 -16.06 21.98 33.98
CA ALA A 202 -17.12 22.19 32.99
C ALA A 202 -17.72 20.85 32.51
N ASP A 203 -16.87 19.87 32.19
CA ASP A 203 -17.30 18.53 31.79
C ASP A 203 -18.03 17.79 32.93
N GLU A 204 -17.59 17.94 34.19
CA GLU A 204 -18.24 17.35 35.36
C GLU A 204 -19.63 17.97 35.64
N SER A 205 -19.85 19.23 35.25
CA SER A 205 -21.17 19.90 35.40
C SER A 205 -22.19 19.53 34.33
N GLU A 206 -21.75 18.87 33.24
CA GLU A 206 -22.59 18.39 32.14
C GLU A 206 -22.89 16.88 32.23
N LEU A 207 -22.34 16.18 33.23
CA LEU A 207 -22.71 14.79 33.48
C LEU A 207 -24.16 14.73 34.00
N PRO A 208 -25.03 13.88 33.40
CA PRO A 208 -26.36 13.67 33.96
C PRO A 208 -26.18 13.11 35.37
N ASN A 209 -26.86 13.72 36.34
CA ASN A 209 -27.05 13.11 37.65
C ASN A 209 -27.85 11.82 37.42
N ASP A 210 -27.16 10.68 37.44
CA ASP A 210 -27.78 9.36 37.58
C ASP A 210 -28.46 9.21 38.95
#